data_AF-A0A1G0HMJ7-F1
#
_entry.id   AF-A0A1G0HMJ7-F1
#
_cell.length_a   1.000
_cell.length_b   1.000
_cell.length_c   1.000
_cell.angle_alpha   90.00
_cell.angle_beta   90.00
_cell.angle_gamma   90.00
#
_symmetry.space_group_name_H-M   'P 1'
#
loop_
_entity.id
_entity.type
_entity.pdbx_description
1 polymer ?
#
loop_
_entity_poly.entity_id
_entity_poly.type
_entity_poly.pdbx_seq_one_letter_code
_entity_poly.pdbx_strand_id
1 'polypeptide(L)' 'MVDAFKRSFDISTQLGSVAVVVDVKNKKASEFYQSFGFLTLPDNNRRLFLPMQTIKKMGL' A
#
# COMPACT_ATOMS: atom_id res chain seq x y z
N MET A 1 -0.20 -9.57 -15.57
CA MET A 1 -0.06 -8.45 -14.61
C MET A 1 -1.39 -8.05 -13.99
N VAL A 2 -2.37 -7.59 -14.79
CA VAL A 2 -3.72 -7.23 -14.29
C VAL A 2 -4.41 -8.40 -13.55
N ASP A 3 -4.25 -9.63 -14.05
CA ASP A 3 -4.84 -10.83 -13.41
C ASP A 3 -4.26 -11.13 -12.01
N ALA A 4 -2.97 -10.84 -11.79
CA ALA A 4 -2.31 -11.09 -10.51
C ALA A 4 -2.79 -10.11 -9.42
N PHE A 5 -3.07 -8.86 -9.80
CA PHE A 5 -3.64 -7.87 -8.88
C PHE A 5 -5.09 -8.20 -8.52
N LYS A 6 -5.89 -8.65 -9.48
CA LYS A 6 -7.29 -9.01 -9.26
C LYS A 6 -7.45 -10.20 -8.31
N ARG A 7 -6.65 -11.27 -8.53
CA ARG A 7 -6.61 -12.43 -7.63
C ARG A 7 -6.17 -12.06 -6.21
N SER A 8 -5.18 -11.17 -6.08
CA SER A 8 -4.71 -10.71 -4.76
C SER A 8 -5.77 -9.87 -4.03
N PHE A 9 -6.54 -9.07 -4.77
CA PHE A 9 -7.64 -8.27 -4.22
C PHE A 9 -8.80 -9.13 -3.74
N ASP A 10 -9.22 -10.11 -4.54
CA ASP A 10 -10.30 -11.06 -4.21
C ASP A 10 -9.95 -11.90 -2.97
N ILE A 11 -8.67 -12.26 -2.79
CA ILE A 11 -8.19 -12.95 -1.58
C ILE A 11 -8.16 -12.01 -0.37
N SER A 12 -7.88 -10.70 -0.56
CA SER A 12 -7.85 -9.72 0.55
C SER A 12 -9.24 -9.45 1.15
N THR A 13 -10.31 -9.70 0.40
CA THR A 13 -11.69 -9.63 0.91
C THR A 13 -12.06 -10.79 1.85
N GLN A 14 -11.30 -11.90 1.84
CA GLN A 14 -11.51 -13.04 2.74
C GLN A 14 -10.61 -13.03 3.99
N LEU A 15 -9.47 -12.33 3.93
CA LEU A 15 -8.50 -12.23 5.03
C LEU A 15 -8.32 -10.75 5.37
N GLY A 16 -8.89 -10.31 6.50
CA GLY A 16 -8.93 -8.93 6.97
C GLY A 16 -7.61 -8.16 6.79
N SER A 17 -7.41 -7.61 5.60
CA SER A 17 -6.24 -6.85 5.23
C SER A 17 -6.57 -5.41 5.51
N VAL A 18 -5.87 -4.82 6.47
CA VAL A 18 -6.16 -3.45 6.94
C VAL A 18 -5.31 -2.44 6.19
N ALA A 19 -4.05 -2.78 5.88
CA ALA A 19 -3.11 -1.91 5.17
C ALA A 19 -1.98 -2.69 4.49
N VAL A 20 -1.39 -2.09 3.47
CA VAL A 20 -0.11 -2.51 2.87
C VAL A 20 1.01 -1.72 3.55
N VAL A 21 2.04 -2.41 4.07
CA VAL A 21 3.21 -1.78 4.70
C VAL A 21 4.45 -2.03 3.85
N VAL A 22 5.23 -0.98 3.58
CA VAL A 22 6.46 -1.04 2.76
C VAL A 22 7.62 -0.41 3.53
N ASP A 23 8.76 -1.10 3.56
CA ASP A 23 10.03 -0.51 4.01
C ASP A 23 10.75 0.13 2.82
N VAL A 24 10.97 1.43 2.87
CA VAL A 24 11.59 2.20 1.79
C VAL A 24 13.10 2.22 1.93
N LYS A 25 13.76 1.68 0.91
CA LYS A 25 15.23 1.59 0.83
C LYS A 25 15.92 2.95 0.76
N ASN A 26 15.28 3.96 0.18
CA ASN A 26 15.87 5.29 0.00
C ASN A 26 14.78 6.39 -0.10
N LYS A 27 15.22 7.65 -0.04
CA LYS A 27 14.32 8.82 -0.09
C LYS A 27 13.50 8.86 -1.38
N LYS A 28 14.08 8.48 -2.52
CA LYS A 28 13.38 8.40 -3.81
C LYS A 28 12.24 7.38 -3.80
N ALA A 29 12.44 6.23 -3.16
CA ALA A 29 11.38 5.24 -2.97
C ALA A 29 10.29 5.80 -2.06
N SER A 30 10.65 6.54 -1.01
CA SER A 30 9.67 7.21 -0.14
C SER A 30 8.75 8.14 -0.92
N GLU A 31 9.32 9.03 -1.74
CA GLU A 31 8.57 9.98 -2.56
C GLU A 31 7.68 9.27 -3.60
N PHE A 32 8.19 8.20 -4.23
CA PHE A 32 7.42 7.38 -5.16
C PHE A 32 6.18 6.78 -4.49
N TYR A 33 6.32 6.10 -3.36
CA TYR A 33 5.17 5.49 -2.66
C TYR A 33 4.21 6.55 -2.10
N GLN A 34 4.71 7.67 -1.59
CA GLN A 34 3.86 8.79 -1.15
C GLN A 34 2.96 9.32 -2.28
N SER A 35 3.42 9.31 -3.54
CA SER A 35 2.57 9.69 -4.68
C SER A 35 1.37 8.76 -4.91
N PHE A 36 1.44 7.51 -4.45
CA PHE A 36 0.32 6.56 -4.47
C PHE A 36 -0.55 6.65 -3.19
N GLY A 37 -0.34 7.66 -2.35
CA GLY A 37 -1.11 7.87 -1.12
C GLY A 37 -0.61 7.09 0.08
N PHE A 38 0.59 6.49 0.01
CA PHE A 38 1.21 5.89 1.19
C PHE A 38 1.60 6.99 2.19
N LEU A 39 1.36 6.72 3.47
CA LEU A 39 1.67 7.61 4.58
C LEU A 39 2.90 7.09 5.34
N THR A 40 3.79 7.98 5.77
CA THR A 40 4.90 7.63 6.67
C THR A 40 4.39 7.26 8.06
N LEU A 41 4.95 6.21 8.65
CA LEU A 41 4.71 5.92 10.06
C LEU A 41 5.50 6.91 10.93
N PRO A 42 4.87 7.50 11.97
CA PRO A 42 5.52 8.49 12.83
C PRO A 42 6.73 7.92 13.60
N ASP A 43 6.73 6.62 13.92
CA ASP A 43 7.83 5.97 14.63
C ASP A 43 9.03 5.62 13.73
N ASN A 44 8.84 5.56 12.41
CA ASN A 44 9.90 5.16 11.51
C ASN A 44 9.70 5.74 10.10
N ASN A 45 10.51 6.74 9.76
CA ASN A 45 10.54 7.39 8.45
C ASN A 45 10.88 6.44 7.28
N ARG A 46 11.28 5.19 7.56
CA ARG A 46 11.51 4.15 6.55
C ARG A 46 10.31 3.26 6.31
N ARG A 47 9.27 3.29 7.16
CA ARG A 47 8.07 2.50 6.91
C ARG A 47 6.95 3.39 6.42
N LEU A 48 6.33 2.95 5.33
CA LEU A 48 5.16 3.56 4.76
C LEU A 48 3.97 2.60 4.91
N PHE A 49 2.77 3.13 5.12
CA PHE A 49 1.54 2.36 5.09
C PHE A 49 0.50 2.95 4.15
N LEU A 50 -0.20 2.10 3.42
CA LEU A 50 -1.36 2.46 2.61
C LEU A 50 -2.58 1.70 3.13
N PRO A 51 -3.57 2.38 3.71
CA PRO A 51 -4.83 1.76 4.12
C PRO A 51 -5.55 1.13 2.92
N MET A 52 -6.12 -0.05 3.11
CA MET A 52 -6.91 -0.72 2.05
C MET A 52 -8.14 0.12 1.63
N GLN A 53 -8.64 1.01 2.50
CA GLN A 53 -9.70 1.96 2.16
C GLN A 53 -9.27 2.95 1.05
N THR A 54 -8.00 3.36 1.03
CA THR A 54 -7.45 4.22 -0.02
C THR A 54 -7.32 3.45 -1.33
N ILE A 55 -6.93 2.18 -1.27
CA ILE A 55 -6.86 1.28 -2.43
C ILE A 55 -8.25 1.05 -3.03
N LYS A 56 -9.27 0.83 -2.19
CA LYS A 56 -10.68 0.71 -2.65
C LYS A 56 -11.18 1.98 -3.36
N LYS A 57 -10.73 3.16 -2.94
CA LYS A 57 -11.06 4.44 -3.61
C LYS A 57 -10.31 4.64 -4.94
N MET A 58 -9.22 3.91 -5.18
CA MET A 58 -8.47 3.97 -6.44
C MET A 58 -9.07 3.11 -7.57
N GLY A 59 -10.16 2.37 -7.32
CA GLY A 59 -10.95 1.73 -8.38
C GLY A 59 -10.24 0.62 -9.15
N LEU A 60 -9.39 -0.16 -8.47
CA LEU A 60 -8.87 -1.45 -8.98
C LEU A 60 -9.94 -2.54 -8.93
#